data_AF-A0A2D6PNJ1-F1
#
_entry.id   AF-A0A2D6PNJ1-F1
#
_cell.length_a   1.000
_cell.length_b   1.000
_cell.length_c   1.000
_cell.angle_alpha   90.00
_cell.angle_beta   90.00
_cell.angle_gamma   90.00
#
_symmetry.space_group_name_H-M   'P 1'
#
loop_
_entity.id
_entity.type
_entity.pdbx_description
1 polymer ?
#
loop_
_entity_poly.entity_id
_entity_poly.type
_entity_poly.pdbx_seq_one_letter_code
_entity_poly.pdbx_strand_id
1 'polypeptide(L)'
;VMPPIEVPEGEGLWVASVSNEGRLLLFPLDQLPEMSKGKGNKMLDIPGPRAARREEFLRDIAIVPEGGELIIHAGKRKLTLKADDLAYYRGERGRRGSKLPRGFQKVDRLEAGE
;
A
#
# COMPACT_ATOMS: atom_id res chain seq x y z
N VAL A 1 11.42 1.90 -11.65
CA VAL A 1 11.81 1.96 -10.22
C VAL A 1 10.84 2.91 -9.55
N MET A 2 10.30 2.57 -8.39
CA MET A 2 9.37 3.43 -7.66
C MET A 2 10.15 4.63 -7.08
N PRO A 3 9.62 5.86 -7.12
CA PRO A 3 10.27 6.99 -6.47
C PRO A 3 10.35 6.76 -4.95
N PRO A 4 11.30 7.40 -4.26
CA PRO A 4 11.29 7.44 -2.80
C PRO A 4 10.01 8.11 -2.30
N ILE A 5 9.55 7.69 -1.14
CA ILE A 5 8.38 8.26 -0.45
C ILE A 5 8.91 8.95 0.79
N GLU A 6 8.52 10.21 0.94
CA GLU A 6 8.80 10.98 2.14
C GLU A 6 7.98 10.42 3.30
N VAL A 7 8.66 10.22 4.44
CA VAL A 7 8.01 9.80 5.68
C VAL A 7 7.71 11.07 6.46
N PRO A 8 6.44 11.41 6.70
CA PRO A 8 6.08 12.56 7.53
C PRO A 8 6.67 12.43 8.94
N GLU A 9 6.92 13.56 9.61
CA GLU A 9 7.24 13.54 11.03
C GLU A 9 6.00 13.11 11.84
N GLY A 10 6.20 12.26 12.85
CA GLY A 10 5.15 11.86 13.78
C GLY A 10 5.12 10.36 14.10
N GLU A 11 4.19 10.00 14.98
CA GLU A 11 3.90 8.62 15.37
C GLU A 11 2.57 8.15 14.76
N GLY A 12 2.25 6.86 14.91
CA GLY A 12 0.98 6.31 14.40
C GLY A 12 0.88 6.27 12.88
N LEU A 13 2.02 6.28 12.17
CA LEU A 13 2.05 6.23 10.72
C LEU A 13 1.79 4.82 10.20
N TRP A 14 0.99 4.74 9.13
CA TRP A 14 0.64 3.50 8.45
C TRP A 14 1.20 3.48 7.04
N VAL A 15 1.67 2.31 6.62
CA VAL A 15 2.13 2.06 5.26
C VAL A 15 1.01 1.40 4.49
N ALA A 16 0.48 2.10 3.49
CA ALA A 16 -0.46 1.57 2.52
C ALA A 16 0.32 1.00 1.34
N SER A 17 0.25 -0.31 1.11
CA SER A 17 0.90 -1.01 -0.01
C SER A 17 -0.14 -1.64 -0.92
N VAL A 18 -0.09 -1.37 -2.23
CA VAL A 18 -1.07 -1.91 -3.19
C VAL A 18 -0.42 -2.62 -4.38
N SER A 19 -0.98 -3.75 -4.81
CA SER A 19 -0.59 -4.39 -6.07
C SER A 19 -1.31 -3.80 -7.27
N ASN A 20 -0.80 -4.04 -8.48
CA ASN A 20 -1.46 -3.66 -9.74
C ASN A 20 -2.83 -4.33 -9.96
N GLU A 21 -3.16 -5.36 -9.17
CA GLU A 21 -4.47 -6.02 -9.15
C GLU A 21 -5.39 -5.55 -8.01
N GLY A 22 -4.98 -4.51 -7.29
CA GLY A 22 -5.79 -3.87 -6.26
C GLY A 22 -5.87 -4.67 -4.97
N ARG A 23 -4.81 -5.39 -4.60
CA ARG A 23 -4.67 -5.93 -3.25
C ARG A 23 -4.01 -4.88 -2.37
N LEU A 24 -4.78 -4.31 -1.44
CA LEU A 24 -4.32 -3.30 -0.50
C LEU A 24 -4.01 -3.95 0.86
N LEU A 25 -2.89 -3.56 1.44
CA LEU A 25 -2.51 -3.89 2.82
C LEU A 25 -2.10 -2.59 3.52
N LEU A 26 -2.63 -2.39 4.72
CA LEU A 26 -2.17 -1.38 5.68
C LEU A 26 -1.43 -2.08 6.81
N PHE A 27 -0.24 -1.59 7.15
CA PHE A 27 0.48 -2.04 8.35
C PHE A 27 1.23 -0.86 8.97
N PRO A 28 1.51 -0.88 10.29
CA PRO A 28 2.23 0.19 10.95
C PRO A 28 3.64 0.39 10.38
N LEU A 29 4.09 1.64 10.28
CA LEU A 29 5.41 1.99 9.75
C LEU A 29 6.55 1.38 10.56
N ASP A 30 6.39 1.25 11.87
CA ASP A 30 7.36 0.66 12.81
C ASP A 30 7.72 -0.81 12.49
N GLN A 31 6.88 -1.51 11.72
CA GLN A 31 7.16 -2.87 11.29
C GLN A 31 8.21 -2.93 10.18
N LEU A 32 8.59 -1.79 9.58
CA LEU A 32 9.66 -1.70 8.59
C LEU A 32 11.03 -1.52 9.25
N PRO A 33 11.93 -2.51 9.13
CA PRO A 33 13.30 -2.32 9.58
C PRO A 33 14.02 -1.34 8.67
N GLU A 34 14.69 -0.36 9.28
CA GLU A 34 15.64 0.49 8.59
C GLU A 34 16.85 -0.33 8.13
N MET A 35 17.31 -0.08 6.90
CA MET A 35 18.43 -0.79 6.30
C MET A 35 19.34 0.20 5.61
N SER A 36 20.65 0.07 5.82
CA SER A 36 21.65 0.90 5.14
C SER A 36 21.80 0.58 3.65
N LYS A 37 21.50 -0.67 3.26
CA LYS A 37 21.49 -1.16 1.88
C LYS A 37 20.84 -2.55 1.78
N GLY A 38 20.45 -2.95 0.56
CA GLY A 38 20.00 -4.30 0.25
C GLY A 38 18.72 -4.33 -0.57
N LYS A 39 18.15 -5.53 -0.75
CA LYS A 39 16.89 -5.73 -1.47
C LYS A 39 15.67 -5.21 -0.69
N GLY A 40 15.82 -5.00 0.62
CA GLY A 40 14.73 -4.64 1.52
C GLY A 40 13.94 -5.84 2.01
N ASN A 41 12.94 -5.55 2.85
CA ASN A 41 12.03 -6.52 3.43
C ASN A 41 10.70 -6.59 2.66
N LYS A 42 9.99 -7.72 2.77
CA LYS A 42 8.71 -7.90 2.10
C LYS A 42 7.66 -6.94 2.69
N MET A 43 7.02 -6.16 1.82
CA MET A 43 5.93 -5.23 2.13
C MET A 43 4.55 -5.89 1.97
N LEU A 44 4.35 -6.53 0.81
CA LEU A 44 3.12 -7.18 0.38
C LEU A 44 3.48 -8.55 -0.20
N ASP A 45 2.73 -9.58 0.13
CA ASP A 45 2.94 -10.91 -0.44
C ASP A 45 2.42 -10.97 -1.87
N ILE A 46 3.34 -11.25 -2.80
CA ILE A 46 3.04 -11.48 -4.20
C ILE A 46 3.58 -12.87 -4.56
N PRO A 47 2.75 -13.78 -5.07
CA PRO A 47 3.19 -15.12 -5.45
C PRO A 47 4.40 -15.05 -6.38
N GLY A 48 5.49 -15.72 -5.97
CA GLY A 48 6.78 -15.69 -6.68
C GLY A 48 6.68 -15.91 -8.20
N PRO A 49 5.91 -16.91 -8.68
CA PRO A 49 5.73 -17.12 -10.12
C PRO A 49 5.07 -15.94 -10.86
N ARG A 50 4.10 -15.27 -10.23
CA ARG A 50 3.42 -14.10 -10.82
C ARG A 50 4.34 -12.89 -10.84
N ALA A 51 5.10 -12.67 -9.77
CA ALA A 51 6.10 -11.62 -9.70
C ALA A 51 7.20 -11.82 -10.77
N ALA A 52 7.69 -13.05 -10.94
CA ALA A 52 8.72 -13.38 -11.93
C ALA A 52 8.26 -13.13 -13.38
N ARG A 53 6.97 -13.37 -13.66
CA ARG A 53 6.34 -13.08 -14.97
C ARG A 53 5.81 -11.66 -15.10
N ARG A 54 5.97 -10.83 -14.07
CA ARG A 54 5.43 -9.47 -13.99
C ARG A 54 3.92 -9.36 -14.18
N GLU A 55 3.19 -10.45 -13.90
CA GLU A 55 1.72 -10.49 -13.91
C GLU A 55 1.16 -9.68 -12.75
N GLU A 56 1.81 -9.78 -11.60
CA GLU A 56 1.49 -9.02 -10.40
C GLU A 56 2.76 -8.44 -9.79
N PHE A 57 2.68 -7.19 -9.36
CA PHE A 57 3.77 -6.46 -8.71
C PHE A 57 3.20 -5.39 -7.79
N LEU A 58 4.04 -4.92 -6.87
CA LEU A 58 3.71 -3.78 -6.02
C LEU A 58 3.62 -2.53 -6.92
N ARG A 59 2.43 -1.96 -7.00
CA ARG A 59 2.12 -0.85 -7.90
C ARG A 59 2.51 0.48 -7.29
N ASP A 60 2.13 0.69 -6.03
CA ASP A 60 2.39 1.94 -5.34
C ASP A 60 2.35 1.76 -3.81
N ILE A 61 2.88 2.76 -3.10
CA ILE A 61 2.87 2.85 -1.64
C ILE A 61 2.52 4.29 -1.23
N ALA A 62 1.84 4.46 -0.11
CA ALA A 62 1.65 5.76 0.55
C ALA A 62 1.81 5.63 2.06
N ILE A 63 2.22 6.71 2.74
CA ILE A 63 2.23 6.82 4.19
C ILE A 63 0.99 7.60 4.63
N VAL A 64 0.16 6.98 5.47
CA VAL A 64 -1.10 7.56 5.94
C VAL A 64 -0.97 7.77 7.45
N PRO A 65 -1.21 9.00 7.97
CA PRO A 65 -1.23 9.22 9.40
C PRO A 65 -2.43 8.51 10.05
N GLU A 66 -2.35 8.27 11.35
CA GLU A 66 -3.51 7.74 12.09
C GLU A 66 -4.71 8.68 11.96
N GLY A 67 -5.88 8.11 11.65
CA GLY A 67 -7.11 8.88 11.42
C GLY A 67 -7.24 9.51 10.02
N GLY A 68 -6.17 9.55 9.24
CA GLY A 68 -6.18 10.09 7.88
C GLY A 68 -6.91 9.19 6.87
N GLU A 69 -7.08 9.71 5.65
CA GLU A 69 -7.70 8.99 4.55
C GLU A 69 -6.70 8.58 3.46
N LEU A 70 -7.06 7.56 2.69
CA LEU A 70 -6.29 7.10 1.53
C LEU A 70 -7.14 7.26 0.26
N ILE A 71 -6.59 7.96 -0.72
CA ILE A 71 -7.18 8.15 -2.03
C ILE A 71 -6.52 7.18 -3.02
N ILE A 72 -7.32 6.27 -3.57
CA ILE A 72 -6.90 5.32 -4.60
C ILE A 72 -7.33 5.84 -5.97
N HIS A 73 -6.36 6.10 -6.84
CA HIS A 73 -6.59 6.47 -8.23
C HIS A 73 -6.58 5.23 -9.11
N ALA A 74 -7.65 5.03 -9.89
CA ALA A 74 -7.83 3.92 -10.82
C ALA A 74 -8.36 4.45 -12.16
N GLY A 75 -7.45 4.75 -13.08
CA GLY A 75 -7.73 5.43 -14.33
C GLY A 75 -8.35 6.80 -14.09
N LYS A 76 -9.58 7.00 -14.58
CA LYS A 76 -10.34 8.26 -14.40
C LYS A 76 -11.17 8.31 -13.11
N ARG A 77 -11.11 7.26 -12.29
CA ARG A 77 -11.92 7.11 -11.07
C ARG A 77 -11.02 7.25 -9.85
N LYS A 78 -11.61 7.75 -8.76
CA LYS A 78 -10.99 7.76 -7.44
C LYS A 78 -11.89 7.12 -6.40
N LEU A 79 -11.29 6.43 -5.44
CA LEU A 79 -11.96 5.91 -4.24
C LEU A 79 -11.22 6.49 -3.03
N THR A 80 -11.93 7.19 -2.16
CA THR A 80 -11.39 7.64 -0.88
C THR A 80 -11.83 6.66 0.20
N LEU A 81 -10.88 6.09 0.93
CA LEU A 81 -11.11 5.25 2.10
C LEU A 81 -10.77 6.05 3.35
N LYS A 82 -11.76 6.24 4.21
CA LYS A 82 -11.58 6.89 5.52
C LYS A 82 -11.01 5.90 6.53
N ALA A 83 -10.60 6.39 7.70
CA ALA A 83 -10.01 5.59 8.78
C ALA A 83 -10.81 4.31 9.10
N ASP A 84 -12.14 4.38 9.17
CA ASP A 84 -13.01 3.23 9.45
C ASP A 84 -12.97 2.18 8.34
N ASP A 85 -13.00 2.61 7.07
CA ASP A 85 -12.90 1.72 5.91
C ASP A 85 -11.49 1.13 5.78
N LEU A 86 -10.48 1.90 6.15
CA LEU A 86 -9.08 1.48 6.16
C LEU A 86 -8.81 0.37 7.18
N ALA A 87 -9.58 0.30 8.26
CA ALA A 87 -9.46 -0.74 9.28
C ALA A 87 -9.57 -2.16 8.68
N TYR A 88 -10.40 -2.34 7.65
CA TYR A 88 -10.55 -3.63 6.95
C TYR A 88 -9.26 -4.09 6.23
N TYR A 89 -8.40 -3.16 5.83
CA TYR A 89 -7.16 -3.45 5.12
C TYR A 89 -5.95 -3.59 6.05
N ARG A 90 -6.12 -3.37 7.35
CA ARG A 90 -5.05 -3.52 8.34
C ARG A 90 -4.66 -4.99 8.49
N GLY A 91 -3.35 -5.23 8.60
CA GLY A 91 -2.82 -6.56 8.85
C GLY A 91 -1.32 -6.51 9.15
N GLU A 92 -0.72 -7.68 9.35
CA GLU A 92 0.73 -7.79 9.51
C GLU A 92 1.47 -7.46 8.21
N ARG A 93 2.65 -6.85 8.32
CA ARG A 93 3.51 -6.61 7.17
C ARG A 93 3.81 -7.89 6.40
N GLY A 94 3.80 -7.80 5.06
CA GLY A 94 4.14 -8.91 4.19
C GLY A 94 3.03 -9.93 4.03
N ARG A 95 1.80 -9.63 4.49
CA ARG A 95 0.59 -10.39 4.15
C ARG A 95 0.13 -10.08 2.72
N ARG A 96 -0.86 -10.84 2.26
CA ARG A 96 -1.38 -10.77 0.88
C ARG A 96 -2.19 -9.51 0.57
N GLY A 97 -2.71 -8.84 1.60
CA GLY A 97 -3.67 -7.74 1.44
C GLY A 97 -5.04 -8.19 0.93
N SER A 98 -6.03 -7.32 1.16
CA SER A 98 -7.43 -7.52 0.77
C SER A 98 -7.72 -6.85 -0.57
N LYS A 99 -8.62 -7.43 -1.36
CA LYS A 99 -9.00 -6.84 -2.65
C LYS A 99 -9.83 -5.58 -2.42
N LEU A 100 -9.48 -4.53 -3.17
CA LEU A 100 -10.30 -3.35 -3.33
C LEU A 100 -11.64 -3.68 -4.00
N PRO A 101 -12.67 -2.85 -3.81
CA PRO A 101 -13.96 -3.01 -4.47
C PRO A 101 -13.83 -3.10 -6.00
N ARG A 102 -14.75 -3.82 -6.62
CA ARG A 102 -14.79 -3.92 -8.09
C ARG A 102 -14.86 -2.52 -8.70
N GLY A 103 -14.10 -2.30 -9.77
CA GLY A 103 -13.98 -1.00 -10.43
C GLY A 103 -12.80 -0.13 -9.97
N PHE A 104 -12.15 -0.48 -8.85
CA PHE A 104 -10.96 0.21 -8.32
C PHE A 104 -9.71 -0.70 -8.23
N GLN A 105 -9.77 -1.91 -8.82
CA GLN A 105 -8.67 -2.87 -8.73
C GLN A 105 -7.50 -2.59 -9.69
N LYS A 106 -7.72 -1.83 -10.77
CA LYS A 106 -6.65 -1.37 -11.66
C LYS A 106 -6.07 -0.06 -11.13
N VAL A 107 -5.25 -0.17 -10.09
CA VAL A 107 -4.70 1.00 -9.38
C VAL A 107 -3.55 1.61 -10.16
N ASP A 108 -3.53 2.93 -10.24
CA ASP A 108 -2.46 3.71 -10.82
C ASP A 108 -1.58 4.36 -9.77
N ARG A 109 -2.19 4.96 -8.76
CA ARG A 109 -1.51 5.71 -7.71
C ARG A 109 -2.28 5.69 -6.39
N LEU A 110 -1.56 5.74 -5.29
CA LEU A 110 -2.05 6.04 -3.95
C LEU A 110 -1.69 7.48 -3.57
N GLU A 111 -2.58 8.12 -2.83
CA GLU A 111 -2.38 9.46 -2.31
C GLU A 111 -2.91 9.51 -0.88
N ALA A 112 -2.09 9.99 0.05
CA ALA A 112 -2.53 10.25 1.41
C ALA A 112 -3.38 11.52 1.40
N GLY A 113 -4.60 11.44 1.92
CA GLY A 113 -5.43 12.61 2.19
C GLY A 113 -5.17 13.14 3.59
N GLU A 114 -5.84 14.26 3.89
CA GLU A 114 -5.84 14.88 5.23
C GLU A 114 -6.64 14.07 6.25
#